data_AF-A0A7I8DYT2-F1
#
_entry.id   AF-A0A7I8DYT2-F1
#
_cell.length_a   1.000
_cell.length_b   1.000
_cell.length_c   1.000
_cell.angle_alpha   90.00
_cell.angle_beta   90.00
_cell.angle_gamma   90.00
#
_symmetry.space_group_name_H-M   'P 1'
#
loop_
_entity.id
_entity.type
_entity.pdbx_description
1 polymer ?
#
loop_
_entity_poly.entity_id
_entity_poly.type
_entity_poly.pdbx_seq_one_letter_code
_entity_poly.pdbx_strand_id
1 'polypeptide(L)'
;MNSEIVILMPVYNPREEIINYIKELKKERYSIVVVNDGSDEKYHSIFESLVDDCTIINYPVSKGKGNAIKKGLNFIKENNQDRKGILILEEDYPIDKMTQLNELFKQEKIFFIHTKGKRIFSKIFSMIYHQEFKNVDSRIIGFSMKYLDQMLKVDENCYEVQVLIDCVQKEITVKEIVVDQNKECFHLKNNNRNILYVIFLHLFRFISSSVISSVIDVLLAWLLLDVLKIWMTSDFWRIAIASLVARVISTVENYIYNKKIVFKERTETKQTAIRFLILTVVITILSTLFVYVFSTLGIMSEKLAKPVGDLLLFLLSYNVQMKWVFSKE
;
A
#
# COMPACT_ATOMS: atom_id res chain seq x y z
N MET A 1 28.91 18.92 14.95
CA MET A 1 28.40 17.54 15.08
C MET A 1 27.96 17.07 13.70
N ASN A 2 28.07 15.78 13.39
CA ASN A 2 27.49 15.25 12.15
C ASN A 2 25.96 15.30 12.24
N SER A 3 25.28 15.44 11.10
CA SER A 3 23.82 15.45 11.07
C SER A 3 23.25 14.13 11.62
N GLU A 4 22.10 14.22 12.29
CA GLU A 4 21.38 13.05 12.82
C GLU A 4 20.61 12.29 11.72
N ILE A 5 20.67 12.76 10.48
CA ILE A 5 19.92 12.24 9.33
C ILE A 5 20.86 11.61 8.31
N VAL A 6 20.46 10.46 7.77
CA VAL A 6 21.05 9.88 6.55
C VAL A 6 20.21 10.28 5.36
N ILE A 7 20.86 10.77 4.30
CA ILE A 7 20.22 11.04 3.02
C ILE A 7 20.44 9.84 2.12
N LEU A 8 19.35 9.24 1.64
CA LEU A 8 19.37 8.16 0.66
C LEU A 8 18.91 8.70 -0.71
N MET A 9 19.76 8.55 -1.72
CA MET A 9 19.49 9.02 -3.07
C MET A 9 19.52 7.85 -4.06
N PRO A 10 18.37 7.34 -4.54
CA PRO A 10 18.34 6.46 -5.69
C PRO A 10 18.59 7.27 -6.97
N VAL A 11 19.57 6.86 -7.77
CA VAL A 11 20.06 7.64 -8.92
C VAL A 11 20.15 6.76 -10.17
N TYR A 12 19.64 7.25 -11.29
CA TYR A 12 19.72 6.62 -12.60
C TYR A 12 19.93 7.66 -13.70
N ASN A 13 21.04 7.57 -14.44
CA ASN A 13 21.41 8.49 -15.52
C ASN A 13 21.34 9.98 -15.11
N PRO A 14 22.03 10.40 -14.04
CA PRO A 14 21.93 11.75 -13.51
C PRO A 14 22.59 12.78 -14.43
N ARG A 15 22.23 14.05 -14.23
CA ARG A 15 22.99 15.17 -14.79
C ARG A 15 24.09 15.62 -13.82
N GLU A 16 25.03 16.42 -14.33
CA GLU A 16 26.19 16.89 -13.56
C GLU A 16 25.81 17.76 -12.35
N GLU A 17 24.65 18.42 -12.35
CA GLU A 17 24.22 19.27 -11.23
C GLU A 17 24.09 18.50 -9.91
N ILE A 18 23.89 17.18 -9.95
CA ILE A 18 23.87 16.33 -8.74
C ILE A 18 25.19 16.43 -7.96
N ILE A 19 26.31 16.68 -8.64
CA ILE A 19 27.64 16.80 -8.02
C ILE A 19 27.65 17.98 -7.06
N ASN A 20 27.15 19.13 -7.52
CA ASN A 20 27.09 20.33 -6.70
C ASN A 20 26.14 20.13 -5.52
N TYR A 21 24.99 19.51 -5.74
CA TYR A 21 24.02 19.25 -4.68
C TYR A 21 24.58 18.34 -3.59
N ILE A 22 25.23 17.23 -3.94
CA ILE A 22 25.85 16.32 -2.96
C ILE A 22 26.97 17.03 -2.19
N LYS A 23 27.78 17.86 -2.86
CA LYS A 23 28.83 18.66 -2.19
C LYS A 23 28.24 19.64 -1.18
N GLU A 24 27.12 20.28 -1.49
CA GLU A 24 26.43 21.15 -0.53
C GLU A 24 25.87 20.37 0.67
N LEU A 25 25.25 19.20 0.44
CA LEU A 25 24.80 18.32 1.53
C LEU A 25 25.96 17.86 2.42
N LYS A 26 27.12 17.56 1.82
CA LYS A 26 28.33 17.18 2.56
C LYS A 26 28.85 18.33 3.43
N LYS A 27 28.82 19.57 2.94
CA LYS A 27 29.20 20.76 3.73
C LYS A 27 28.35 20.89 4.99
N GLU A 28 27.06 20.57 4.90
CA GLU A 28 26.14 20.50 6.04
C GLU A 28 26.29 19.23 6.90
N ARG A 29 27.29 18.40 6.64
CA ARG A 29 27.66 17.19 7.39
C ARG A 29 26.58 16.12 7.42
N TYR A 30 25.77 16.03 6.37
CA TYR A 30 24.88 14.87 6.17
C TYR A 30 25.69 13.62 5.81
N SER A 31 25.22 12.48 6.30
CA SER A 31 25.68 11.18 5.78
C SER A 31 24.87 10.87 4.53
N ILE A 32 25.55 10.64 3.40
CA ILE A 32 24.90 10.52 2.09
C ILE A 32 25.18 9.13 1.54
N VAL A 33 24.11 8.42 1.20
CA VAL A 33 24.14 7.12 0.54
C VAL A 33 23.49 7.27 -0.83
N VAL A 34 24.29 7.15 -1.88
CA VAL A 34 23.84 7.17 -3.27
C VAL A 34 23.75 5.73 -3.77
N VAL A 35 22.62 5.37 -4.37
CA VAL A 35 22.44 4.07 -5.03
C VAL A 35 22.33 4.31 -6.53
N ASN A 36 23.41 4.03 -7.25
CA ASN A 36 23.43 4.02 -8.71
C ASN A 36 22.67 2.77 -9.21
N ASP A 37 21.48 2.97 -9.76
CA ASP A 37 20.62 1.92 -10.32
C ASP A 37 21.07 1.51 -11.73
N GLY A 38 22.36 1.24 -11.93
CA GLY A 38 22.90 0.77 -13.21
C GLY A 38 22.81 1.79 -14.34
N SER A 39 23.25 3.02 -14.07
CA SER A 39 23.38 4.09 -15.07
C SER A 39 24.32 3.70 -16.23
N ASP A 40 24.11 4.31 -17.40
CA ASP A 40 24.94 4.08 -18.59
C ASP A 40 26.40 4.52 -18.35
N GLU A 41 27.34 3.90 -19.09
CA GLU A 41 28.79 4.15 -18.96
C GLU A 41 29.17 5.64 -19.05
N LYS A 42 28.48 6.42 -19.89
CA LYS A 42 28.72 7.85 -20.05
C LYS A 42 28.51 8.68 -18.78
N TYR A 43 27.82 8.13 -17.77
CA TYR A 43 27.58 8.77 -16.49
C TYR A 43 28.55 8.31 -15.40
N HIS A 44 29.44 7.34 -15.65
CA HIS A 44 30.36 6.81 -14.64
C HIS A 44 31.27 7.88 -14.05
N SER A 45 31.75 8.82 -14.86
CA SER A 45 32.59 9.94 -14.41
C SER A 45 31.92 10.80 -13.32
N ILE A 46 30.57 10.92 -13.35
CA ILE A 46 29.81 11.64 -12.32
C ILE A 46 29.96 10.91 -10.99
N PHE A 47 29.78 9.59 -10.96
CA PHE A 47 29.90 8.81 -9.73
C PHE A 47 31.35 8.73 -9.23
N GLU A 48 32.33 8.60 -10.12
CA GLU A 48 33.75 8.65 -9.77
C GLU A 48 34.12 9.96 -9.07
N SER A 49 33.58 11.09 -9.53
CA SER A 49 33.81 12.40 -8.90
C SER A 49 33.21 12.56 -7.50
N LEU A 50 32.33 11.63 -7.09
CA LEU A 50 31.56 11.67 -5.85
C LEU A 50 32.04 10.68 -4.78
N VAL A 51 33.02 9.82 -5.09
CA VAL A 51 33.48 8.74 -4.20
C VAL A 51 33.97 9.27 -2.84
N ASP A 52 34.59 10.45 -2.82
CA ASP A 52 35.04 11.09 -1.58
C ASP A 52 33.91 11.82 -0.84
N ASP A 53 32.80 12.10 -1.51
CA ASP A 53 31.71 12.95 -1.03
C ASP A 53 30.54 12.15 -0.43
N CYS A 54 30.32 10.92 -0.88
CA CYS A 54 29.24 10.06 -0.41
C CYS A 54 29.60 8.58 -0.51
N THR A 55 28.80 7.73 0.15
CA THR A 55 28.87 6.29 -0.08
C THR A 55 28.07 5.93 -1.32
N ILE A 56 28.70 5.23 -2.27
CA ILE A 56 28.05 4.84 -3.54
C ILE A 56 27.85 3.33 -3.58
N ILE A 57 26.62 2.90 -3.86
CA ILE A 57 26.24 1.51 -4.04
C ILE A 57 25.80 1.31 -5.49
N ASN A 58 26.46 0.41 -6.21
CA ASN A 58 26.19 0.20 -7.64
C ASN A 58 25.29 -1.03 -7.87
N TYR A 59 24.37 -0.91 -8.81
CA TYR A 59 23.78 -2.04 -9.54
C TYR A 59 24.47 -2.19 -10.90
N PRO A 60 24.68 -3.43 -11.38
CA PRO A 60 25.26 -3.65 -12.71
C PRO A 60 24.27 -3.31 -13.84
N VAL A 61 22.97 -3.41 -13.59
CA VAL A 61 21.88 -3.11 -14.54
C VAL A 61 20.72 -2.55 -13.72
N SER A 62 19.98 -1.59 -14.28
CA SER A 62 18.80 -1.02 -13.62
C SER A 62 17.81 -2.08 -13.15
N LYS A 63 17.47 -1.99 -11.86
CA LYS A 63 16.45 -2.79 -11.19
C LYS A 63 15.22 -1.96 -10.85
N GLY A 64 15.24 -0.67 -11.14
CA GLY A 64 14.19 0.28 -10.84
C GLY A 64 14.34 0.89 -9.45
N LYS A 65 13.72 2.07 -9.31
CA LYS A 65 13.84 2.94 -8.14
C LYS A 65 13.59 2.23 -6.81
N GLY A 66 12.51 1.46 -6.70
CA GLY A 66 12.16 0.79 -5.45
C GLY A 66 13.25 -0.18 -4.99
N ASN A 67 13.89 -0.90 -5.93
CA ASN A 67 15.01 -1.78 -5.63
C ASN A 67 16.27 -1.00 -5.22
N ALA A 68 16.50 0.18 -5.80
CA ALA A 68 17.55 1.10 -5.38
C ALA A 68 17.33 1.60 -3.95
N ILE A 69 16.10 2.05 -3.64
CA ILE A 69 15.71 2.45 -2.28
C ILE A 69 15.92 1.30 -1.29
N LYS A 70 15.43 0.09 -1.59
CA LYS A 70 15.59 -1.09 -0.73
C LYS A 70 17.04 -1.42 -0.44
N LYS A 71 17.89 -1.39 -1.47
CA LYS A 71 19.32 -1.66 -1.32
C LYS A 71 19.98 -0.63 -0.42
N GLY A 72 19.67 0.65 -0.61
CA GLY A 72 20.15 1.72 0.25
C GLY A 72 19.67 1.60 1.69
N LEU A 73 18.39 1.27 1.90
CA LEU A 73 17.85 1.06 3.25
C LEU A 73 18.51 -0.13 3.98
N ASN A 74 18.79 -1.23 3.26
CA ASN A 74 19.54 -2.36 3.85
C ASN A 74 20.95 -1.94 4.24
N PHE A 75 21.65 -1.18 3.40
CA PHE A 75 22.96 -0.64 3.73
C PHE A 75 22.91 0.27 4.98
N ILE A 76 21.93 1.17 5.05
CA ILE A 76 21.75 2.07 6.20
C ILE A 76 21.47 1.27 7.47
N LYS A 77 20.69 0.19 7.38
CA LYS A 77 20.43 -0.72 8.51
C LYS A 77 21.71 -1.31 9.08
N GLU A 78 22.69 -1.61 8.23
CA GLU A 78 23.94 -2.24 8.64
C GLU A 78 24.99 -1.22 9.11
N ASN A 79 24.98 0.01 8.58
CA ASN A 79 26.10 0.95 8.71
C ASN A 79 25.78 2.28 9.41
N ASN A 80 24.51 2.60 9.66
CA ASN A 80 24.10 3.92 10.15
C ASN A 80 23.04 3.86 11.26
N GLN A 81 23.11 2.85 12.13
CA GLN A 81 22.15 2.67 13.23
C GLN A 81 22.21 3.78 14.29
N ASP A 82 23.29 4.57 14.33
CA ASP A 82 23.48 5.71 15.22
C ASP A 82 22.65 6.94 14.82
N ARG A 83 22.03 6.92 13.63
CA ARG A 83 21.29 8.05 13.06
C ARG A 83 19.81 7.98 13.47
N LYS A 84 19.18 9.14 13.62
CA LYS A 84 17.78 9.26 14.08
C LYS A 84 16.77 9.19 12.95
N GLY A 85 17.17 9.53 11.73
CA GLY A 85 16.25 9.65 10.60
C GLY A 85 16.87 9.30 9.26
N ILE A 86 16.01 8.93 8.32
CA ILE A 86 16.35 8.71 6.92
C ILE A 86 15.51 9.65 6.07
N LEU A 87 16.16 10.36 5.16
CA LEU A 87 15.52 11.19 4.14
C LEU A 87 15.84 10.59 2.77
N ILE A 88 14.83 10.02 2.12
CA ILE A 88 14.92 9.58 0.73
C ILE A 88 14.70 10.80 -0.15
N LEU A 89 15.69 11.13 -0.99
CA LEU A 89 15.64 12.26 -1.92
C LEU A 89 15.79 11.78 -3.36
N GLU A 90 14.76 12.00 -4.17
CA GLU A 90 14.80 11.77 -5.61
C GLU A 90 14.89 13.05 -6.44
N GLU A 91 14.87 14.21 -5.80
CA GLU A 91 15.02 15.52 -6.42
C GLU A 91 15.69 16.48 -5.42
N ASP A 92 16.23 17.60 -5.92
CA ASP A 92 16.77 18.65 -5.07
C ASP A 92 15.72 19.13 -4.06
N TYR A 93 16.06 19.10 -2.79
CA TYR A 93 15.35 19.81 -1.74
C TYR A 93 16.21 20.96 -1.18
N PRO A 94 15.66 22.18 -1.04
CA PRO A 94 16.42 23.32 -0.53
C PRO A 94 17.06 23.04 0.83
N ILE A 95 18.37 23.24 0.91
CA ILE A 95 19.17 22.87 2.09
C ILE A 95 18.79 23.72 3.30
N ASP A 96 18.47 25.01 3.08
CA ASP A 96 17.96 25.92 4.11
C ASP A 96 16.69 25.37 4.78
N LYS A 97 15.83 24.69 4.01
CA LYS A 97 14.60 24.07 4.51
C LYS A 97 14.81 22.71 5.16
N MET A 98 15.93 22.02 4.93
CA MET A 98 16.20 20.73 5.59
C MET A 98 16.27 20.86 7.10
N THR A 99 16.71 22.01 7.62
CA THR A 99 16.74 22.28 9.06
C THR A 99 15.37 22.12 9.72
N GLN A 100 14.29 22.47 9.02
CA GLN A 100 12.90 22.33 9.50
C GLN A 100 12.47 20.86 9.60
N LEU A 101 13.12 19.96 8.86
CA LEU A 101 12.82 18.52 8.89
C LEU A 101 13.35 17.86 10.17
N ASN A 102 14.38 18.44 10.81
CA ASN A 102 14.95 17.90 12.06
C ASN A 102 13.88 17.74 13.16
N GLU A 103 12.94 18.68 13.27
CA GLU A 103 11.84 18.58 14.23
C GLU A 103 10.90 17.40 13.94
N LEU A 104 10.70 17.06 12.66
CA LEU A 104 9.84 15.95 12.25
C LEU A 104 10.46 14.60 12.59
N PHE A 105 11.79 14.49 12.43
CA PHE A 105 12.53 13.32 12.86
C PHE A 105 12.53 13.16 14.37
N LYS A 106 12.66 14.26 15.14
CA LYS A 106 12.53 14.24 16.61
C LYS A 106 11.14 13.79 17.08
N GLN A 107 10.09 14.10 16.31
CA GLN A 107 8.72 13.67 16.60
C GLN A 107 8.43 12.22 16.18
N GLU A 108 9.43 11.47 15.70
CA GLU A 108 9.28 10.10 15.19
C GLU A 108 8.16 9.96 14.15
N LYS A 109 8.05 10.92 13.23
CA LYS A 109 7.01 10.92 12.19
C LYS A 109 7.50 10.36 10.88
N ILE A 110 6.56 9.80 10.11
CA ILE A 110 6.71 9.63 8.66
C ILE A 110 6.14 10.89 8.01
N PHE A 111 6.86 11.45 7.07
CA PHE A 111 6.42 12.62 6.32
C PHE A 111 6.78 12.51 4.84
N PHE A 112 5.93 13.11 4.03
CA PHE A 112 6.10 13.19 2.60
C PHE A 112 6.19 14.65 2.20
N ILE A 113 7.11 14.94 1.29
CA ILE A 113 7.22 16.27 0.68
C ILE A 113 6.73 16.15 -0.77
N HIS A 114 5.67 16.88 -1.06
CA HIS A 114 4.95 16.82 -2.31
C HIS A 114 5.22 18.08 -3.13
N THR A 115 5.52 17.87 -4.40
CA THR A 115 5.26 18.86 -5.44
C THR A 115 3.78 18.78 -5.84
N LYS A 116 3.21 19.82 -6.47
CA LYS A 116 1.79 19.81 -6.89
C LYS A 116 1.50 18.55 -7.74
N GLY A 117 0.75 17.61 -7.16
CA GLY A 117 0.52 16.28 -7.72
C GLY A 117 -0.71 16.17 -8.62
N LYS A 118 -0.87 14.99 -9.24
CA LYS A 118 -2.04 14.66 -10.06
C LYS A 118 -3.23 14.33 -9.17
N ARG A 119 -4.17 15.27 -9.06
CA ARG A 119 -5.39 15.13 -8.23
C ARG A 119 -6.21 13.84 -8.47
N ILE A 120 -6.12 13.25 -9.67
CA ILE A 120 -6.86 12.03 -10.01
C ILE A 120 -6.45 10.84 -9.15
N PHE A 121 -5.15 10.61 -8.94
CA PHE A 121 -4.67 9.46 -8.17
C PHE A 121 -4.98 9.62 -6.69
N SER A 122 -4.82 10.83 -6.15
CA SER A 122 -5.24 11.17 -4.78
C SER A 122 -6.72 10.90 -4.53
N LYS A 123 -7.60 11.25 -5.49
CA LYS A 123 -9.04 10.96 -5.37
C LYS A 123 -9.34 9.47 -5.37
N ILE A 124 -8.73 8.70 -6.28
CA ILE A 124 -8.92 7.25 -6.36
C ILE A 124 -8.39 6.59 -5.07
N PHE A 125 -7.22 7.00 -4.60
CA PHE A 125 -6.65 6.53 -3.35
C PHE A 125 -7.59 6.81 -2.17
N SER A 126 -8.11 8.04 -2.07
CA SER A 126 -9.06 8.43 -1.02
C SER A 126 -10.33 7.60 -1.05
N MET A 127 -10.87 7.30 -2.24
CA MET A 127 -12.06 6.46 -2.38
C MET A 127 -11.85 5.02 -1.89
N ILE A 128 -10.67 4.45 -2.11
CA ILE A 128 -10.36 3.06 -1.74
C ILE A 128 -9.93 2.96 -0.27
N TYR A 129 -9.04 3.85 0.16
CA TYR A 129 -8.38 3.77 1.45
C TYR A 129 -9.00 4.68 2.52
N HIS A 130 -9.97 5.52 2.15
CA HIS A 130 -10.68 6.45 3.04
C HIS A 130 -9.72 7.41 3.76
N GLN A 131 -8.64 7.78 3.08
CA GLN A 131 -7.62 8.71 3.56
C GLN A 131 -7.26 9.64 2.41
N GLU A 132 -7.35 10.95 2.64
CA GLU A 132 -6.96 11.95 1.66
C GLU A 132 -5.46 12.25 1.78
N PHE A 133 -4.77 12.20 0.64
CA PHE A 133 -3.40 12.65 0.49
C PHE A 133 -3.34 13.66 -0.66
N LYS A 134 -2.59 14.74 -0.48
CA LYS A 134 -2.40 15.79 -1.50
C LYS A 134 -1.71 15.24 -2.75
N ASN A 135 -0.77 14.32 -2.58
CA ASN A 135 -0.14 13.59 -3.68
C ASN A 135 0.35 12.21 -3.23
N VAL A 136 -0.03 11.17 -3.96
CA VAL A 136 0.34 9.77 -3.64
C VAL A 136 1.65 9.32 -4.28
N ASP A 137 2.15 10.07 -5.26
CA ASP A 137 3.42 9.81 -5.97
C ASP A 137 4.39 10.95 -5.68
N SER A 138 4.87 10.97 -4.43
CA SER A 138 5.82 11.97 -3.95
C SER A 138 7.23 11.53 -4.26
N ARG A 139 8.19 12.45 -4.15
CA ARG A 139 9.60 12.19 -4.52
C ARG A 139 10.55 12.26 -3.34
N ILE A 140 10.03 12.65 -2.19
CA ILE A 140 10.79 12.83 -0.98
C ILE A 140 9.99 12.23 0.18
N ILE A 141 10.63 11.29 0.87
CA ILE A 141 10.05 10.59 2.02
C ILE A 141 11.04 10.72 3.16
N GLY A 142 10.59 11.23 4.30
CA GLY A 142 11.37 11.22 5.53
C GLY A 142 10.70 10.38 6.59
N PHE A 143 11.49 9.59 7.32
CA PHE A 143 11.00 8.81 8.44
C PHE A 143 12.08 8.58 9.49
N SER A 144 11.66 8.43 10.75
CA SER A 144 12.54 8.04 11.84
C SER A 144 13.11 6.63 11.63
N MET A 145 14.34 6.41 12.10
CA MET A 145 15.03 5.10 12.04
C MET A 145 14.19 3.96 12.63
N LYS A 146 13.29 4.26 13.56
CA LYS A 146 12.30 3.32 14.13
C LYS A 146 11.45 2.60 13.08
N TYR A 147 11.13 3.26 11.95
CA TYR A 147 10.33 2.67 10.88
C TYR A 147 11.18 1.92 9.84
N LEU A 148 12.50 1.86 9.97
CA LEU A 148 13.37 1.26 8.95
C LEU A 148 12.98 -0.20 8.64
N ASP A 149 12.75 -1.03 9.66
CA ASP A 149 12.34 -2.42 9.47
C ASP A 149 10.97 -2.56 8.80
N GLN A 150 10.08 -1.59 9.01
CA GLN A 150 8.80 -1.53 8.33
C GLN A 150 8.98 -1.14 6.86
N MET A 151 9.76 -0.09 6.59
CA MET A 151 10.07 0.40 5.25
C MET A 151 10.78 -0.68 4.42
N LEU A 152 11.64 -1.49 5.04
CA LEU A 152 12.26 -2.66 4.43
C LEU A 152 11.29 -3.81 4.09
N LYS A 153 10.07 -3.83 4.61
CA LYS A 153 9.03 -4.83 4.25
C LYS A 153 8.07 -4.39 3.16
N VAL A 154 8.01 -3.08 2.86
CA VAL A 154 7.14 -2.52 1.82
C VAL A 154 7.52 -3.08 0.43
N ASP A 155 6.57 -3.24 -0.49
CA ASP A 155 6.89 -3.72 -1.84
C ASP A 155 7.64 -2.64 -2.65
N GLU A 156 8.61 -3.03 -3.49
CA GLU A 156 9.41 -2.11 -4.29
C GLU A 156 8.64 -1.46 -5.44
N ASN A 157 7.54 -2.05 -5.92
CA ASN A 157 6.82 -1.54 -7.08
C ASN A 157 5.98 -0.30 -6.71
N CYS A 158 6.32 0.86 -7.30
CA CYS A 158 5.81 2.17 -6.87
C CYS A 158 5.91 2.36 -5.35
N TYR A 159 7.13 2.20 -4.85
CA TYR A 159 7.47 2.17 -3.42
C TYR A 159 6.78 3.27 -2.60
N GLU A 160 6.67 4.48 -3.13
CA GLU A 160 6.08 5.63 -2.43
C GLU A 160 4.58 5.43 -2.16
N VAL A 161 3.87 4.92 -3.17
CA VAL A 161 2.45 4.57 -3.06
C VAL A 161 2.29 3.41 -2.08
N GLN A 162 3.16 2.41 -2.14
CA GLN A 162 3.15 1.26 -1.23
C GLN A 162 3.40 1.69 0.23
N VAL A 163 4.29 2.66 0.48
CA VAL A 163 4.51 3.22 1.82
C VAL A 163 3.23 3.88 2.33
N LEU A 164 2.53 4.66 1.51
CA LEU A 164 1.25 5.27 1.92
C LEU A 164 0.18 4.23 2.23
N ILE A 165 0.07 3.19 1.41
CA ILE A 165 -0.85 2.06 1.66
C ILE A 165 -0.51 1.39 3.00
N ASP A 166 0.77 1.07 3.23
CA ASP A 166 1.24 0.42 4.47
C ASP A 166 1.01 1.32 5.70
N CYS A 167 1.17 2.64 5.56
CA CYS A 167 0.87 3.59 6.63
C CYS A 167 -0.63 3.62 6.95
N VAL A 168 -1.52 3.64 5.95
CA VAL A 168 -2.97 3.61 6.17
C VAL A 168 -3.40 2.29 6.82
N GLN A 169 -2.88 1.16 6.35
CA GLN A 169 -3.20 -0.16 6.92
C GLN A 169 -2.74 -0.33 8.37
N LYS A 170 -1.70 0.39 8.78
CA LYS A 170 -1.17 0.37 10.15
C LYS A 170 -1.59 1.57 10.98
N GLU A 171 -2.49 2.40 10.47
CA GLU A 171 -2.98 3.62 11.13
C GLU A 171 -1.85 4.60 11.55
N ILE A 172 -0.75 4.61 10.78
CA ILE A 172 0.37 5.52 11.03
C ILE A 172 0.05 6.88 10.41
N THR A 173 0.11 7.91 11.24
CA THR A 173 -0.11 9.28 10.78
C THR A 173 1.06 9.76 9.93
N VAL A 174 0.76 10.17 8.70
CA VAL A 174 1.72 10.74 7.76
C VAL A 174 1.53 12.25 7.71
N LYS A 175 2.63 13.00 7.86
CA LYS A 175 2.61 14.47 7.67
C LYS A 175 2.95 14.83 6.23
N GLU A 176 2.12 15.67 5.61
CA GLU A 176 2.32 16.13 4.24
C GLU A 176 2.82 17.58 4.20
N ILE A 177 3.91 17.82 3.48
CA ILE A 177 4.48 19.15 3.24
C ILE A 177 4.39 19.44 1.75
N VAL A 178 3.76 20.55 1.36
CA VAL A 178 3.65 20.93 -0.05
C VAL A 178 4.69 21.99 -0.36
N VAL A 179 5.46 21.77 -1.42
CA VAL A 179 6.41 22.76 -1.95
C VAL A 179 6.04 23.12 -3.39
N ASP A 180 6.15 24.40 -3.72
CA ASP A 180 5.94 24.90 -5.09
C ASP A 180 7.28 24.92 -5.83
N GLN A 181 7.83 23.73 -6.07
CA GLN A 181 9.07 23.54 -6.80
C GLN A 181 8.88 22.41 -7.82
N ASN A 182 9.49 22.55 -8.99
CA ASN A 182 9.52 21.49 -9.99
C ASN A 182 10.97 21.32 -10.41
N LYS A 183 11.70 20.56 -9.57
CA LYS A 183 13.09 20.20 -9.80
C LYS A 183 13.17 18.93 -10.64
N GLU A 184 14.33 18.71 -11.24
CA GLU A 184 14.58 17.51 -11.99
C GLU A 184 14.82 16.32 -11.07
N CYS A 185 14.44 15.14 -11.56
CA CYS A 185 14.51 13.92 -10.79
C CYS A 185 15.85 13.23 -11.04
N PHE A 186 16.44 12.67 -9.98
CA PHE A 186 17.62 11.81 -10.07
C PHE A 186 17.29 10.42 -10.60
N HIS A 187 16.00 10.08 -10.72
CA HIS A 187 15.53 8.79 -11.21
C HIS A 187 14.26 8.95 -12.07
N LEU A 188 13.96 7.92 -12.88
CA LEU A 188 12.71 7.79 -13.63
C LEU A 188 11.46 7.81 -12.73
N LYS A 189 10.43 8.52 -13.20
CA LYS A 189 9.11 8.61 -12.55
C LYS A 189 8.32 7.32 -12.71
N ASN A 190 7.45 7.05 -11.74
CA ASN A 190 6.50 5.94 -11.82
C ASN A 190 5.55 6.09 -13.02
N ASN A 191 5.28 4.99 -13.72
CA ASN A 191 4.28 4.97 -14.77
C ASN A 191 2.87 5.06 -14.16
N ASN A 192 1.99 5.88 -14.75
CA ASN A 192 0.58 6.00 -14.37
C ASN A 192 -0.13 4.65 -14.25
N ARG A 193 0.17 3.70 -15.15
CA ARG A 193 -0.41 2.35 -15.10
C ARG A 193 0.02 1.56 -13.87
N ASN A 194 1.27 1.68 -13.47
CA ASN A 194 1.81 0.98 -12.30
C ASN A 194 1.25 1.58 -11.00
N ILE A 195 1.14 2.92 -10.92
CA ILE A 195 0.50 3.61 -9.80
C ILE A 195 -0.94 3.09 -9.64
N LEU A 196 -1.70 3.06 -10.74
CA LEU A 196 -3.08 2.57 -10.73
C LEU A 196 -3.13 1.09 -10.30
N TYR A 197 -2.28 0.25 -10.89
CA TYR A 197 -2.18 -1.16 -10.55
C TYR A 197 -1.94 -1.37 -9.05
N VAL A 198 -0.98 -0.64 -8.45
CA VAL A 198 -0.65 -0.75 -7.03
C VAL A 198 -1.80 -0.30 -6.13
N ILE A 199 -2.45 0.82 -6.44
CA ILE A 199 -3.62 1.31 -5.71
C ILE A 199 -4.76 0.27 -5.76
N PHE A 200 -4.99 -0.36 -6.91
CA PHE A 200 -6.05 -1.35 -7.08
C PHE A 200 -5.66 -2.76 -6.64
N LEU A 201 -4.38 -3.06 -6.43
CA LEU A 201 -3.87 -4.41 -6.17
C LEU A 201 -4.56 -5.07 -4.97
N HIS A 202 -4.76 -4.31 -3.89
CA HIS A 202 -5.41 -4.83 -2.68
C HIS A 202 -6.90 -5.05 -2.89
N LEU A 203 -7.59 -4.11 -3.56
CA LEU A 203 -8.99 -4.27 -3.94
C LEU A 203 -9.19 -5.47 -4.87
N PHE A 204 -8.27 -5.69 -5.82
CA PHE A 204 -8.34 -6.83 -6.74
C PHE A 204 -8.14 -8.17 -6.02
N ARG A 205 -7.21 -8.25 -5.05
CA ARG A 205 -7.05 -9.44 -4.21
C ARG A 205 -8.31 -9.73 -3.40
N PHE A 206 -9.00 -8.70 -2.92
CA PHE A 206 -10.28 -8.81 -2.22
C PHE A 206 -11.44 -9.23 -3.13
N ILE A 207 -11.54 -8.65 -4.33
CA ILE A 207 -12.51 -9.10 -5.35
C ILE A 207 -12.27 -10.57 -5.69
N SER A 208 -11.01 -10.96 -5.89
CA SER A 208 -10.64 -12.33 -6.23
C SER A 208 -11.07 -13.31 -5.13
N SER A 209 -10.87 -12.98 -3.84
CA SER A 209 -11.27 -13.85 -2.73
C SER A 209 -12.77 -14.09 -2.68
N SER A 210 -13.57 -13.05 -2.93
CA SER A 210 -15.03 -13.17 -2.90
C SER A 210 -15.60 -13.82 -4.15
N VAL A 211 -14.97 -13.65 -5.31
CA VAL A 211 -15.33 -14.41 -6.52
C VAL A 211 -15.04 -15.89 -6.31
N ILE A 212 -13.86 -16.25 -5.77
CA ILE A 212 -13.51 -17.64 -5.48
C ILE A 212 -14.50 -18.24 -4.47
N SER A 213 -14.78 -17.54 -3.37
CA SER A 213 -15.75 -17.99 -2.36
C SER A 213 -17.14 -18.21 -2.95
N SER A 214 -17.62 -17.31 -3.81
CA SER A 214 -18.91 -17.44 -4.51
C SER A 214 -18.95 -18.66 -5.45
N VAL A 215 -17.86 -18.91 -6.19
CA VAL A 215 -17.75 -20.12 -7.03
C VAL A 215 -17.76 -21.38 -6.18
N ILE A 216 -17.05 -21.40 -5.05
CA ILE A 216 -17.07 -22.53 -4.10
C ILE A 216 -18.48 -22.73 -3.55
N ASP A 217 -19.18 -21.67 -3.15
CA ASP A 217 -20.57 -21.72 -2.65
C ASP A 217 -21.48 -22.44 -3.65
N VAL A 218 -21.47 -22.01 -4.92
CA VAL A 218 -22.34 -22.56 -5.97
C VAL A 218 -21.99 -24.01 -6.30
N LEU A 219 -20.71 -24.30 -6.53
CA LEU A 219 -20.27 -25.66 -6.92
C LEU A 219 -20.51 -26.67 -5.79
N LEU A 220 -20.23 -26.27 -4.55
CA LEU A 220 -20.44 -27.11 -3.39
C LEU A 220 -21.94 -27.33 -3.13
N ALA A 221 -22.78 -26.31 -3.31
CA ALA A 221 -24.23 -26.47 -3.21
C ALA A 221 -24.76 -27.46 -4.26
N TRP A 222 -24.32 -27.36 -5.52
CA TRP A 222 -24.71 -28.31 -6.57
C TRP A 222 -24.29 -29.74 -6.25
N LEU A 223 -23.04 -29.94 -5.83
CA LEU A 223 -22.54 -31.26 -5.43
C LEU A 223 -23.32 -31.82 -4.24
N LEU A 224 -23.61 -31.01 -3.23
CA LEU A 224 -24.39 -31.44 -2.07
C LEU A 224 -25.84 -31.75 -2.43
N LEU A 225 -26.46 -31.01 -3.35
CA LEU A 225 -27.81 -31.31 -3.84
C LEU A 225 -27.86 -32.71 -4.48
N ASP A 226 -26.87 -33.06 -5.30
CA ASP A 226 -26.80 -34.37 -5.96
C ASP A 226 -26.54 -35.50 -4.96
N VAL A 227 -25.61 -35.31 -4.02
CA VAL A 227 -25.28 -36.32 -3.00
C VAL A 227 -26.44 -36.53 -2.03
N LEU A 228 -27.06 -35.46 -1.54
CA LEU A 228 -28.17 -35.55 -0.58
C LEU A 228 -29.44 -36.14 -1.20
N LYS A 229 -29.61 -36.08 -2.52
CA LYS A 229 -30.71 -36.72 -3.23
C LYS A 229 -30.75 -38.24 -3.03
N ILE A 230 -29.61 -38.86 -2.72
CA ILE A 230 -29.50 -40.30 -2.42
C ILE A 230 -30.17 -40.65 -1.08
N TRP A 231 -30.13 -39.73 -0.11
CA TRP A 231 -30.50 -40.01 1.29
C TRP A 231 -31.78 -39.29 1.74
N MET A 232 -32.20 -38.24 1.03
CA MET A 232 -33.31 -37.36 1.43
C MET A 232 -34.34 -37.19 0.32
N THR A 233 -35.59 -37.54 0.62
CA THR A 233 -36.74 -37.39 -0.28
C THR A 233 -37.41 -36.02 -0.18
N SER A 234 -37.23 -35.30 0.93
CA SER A 234 -37.79 -33.95 1.10
C SER A 234 -36.95 -32.90 0.36
N ASP A 235 -37.54 -32.28 -0.65
CA ASP A 235 -36.88 -31.24 -1.45
C ASP A 235 -36.48 -30.02 -0.62
N PHE A 236 -37.32 -29.59 0.32
CA PHE A 236 -37.05 -28.43 1.16
C PHE A 236 -35.78 -28.64 2.01
N TRP A 237 -35.72 -29.72 2.78
CA TRP A 237 -34.59 -29.98 3.67
C TRP A 237 -33.30 -30.26 2.91
N ARG A 238 -33.39 -30.90 1.75
CA ARG A 238 -32.24 -31.10 0.85
C ARG A 238 -31.64 -29.76 0.41
N ILE A 239 -32.48 -28.84 -0.08
CA ILE A 239 -32.05 -27.51 -0.53
C ILE A 239 -31.50 -26.68 0.64
N ALA A 240 -32.19 -26.70 1.79
CA ALA A 240 -31.79 -25.93 2.96
C ALA A 240 -30.42 -26.37 3.50
N ILE A 241 -30.19 -27.68 3.66
CA ILE A 241 -28.92 -28.22 4.17
C ILE A 241 -27.79 -27.97 3.17
N ALA A 242 -28.01 -28.27 1.87
CA ALA A 242 -27.01 -28.03 0.84
C ALA A 242 -26.56 -26.56 0.81
N SER A 243 -27.52 -25.63 0.84
CA SER A 243 -27.25 -24.19 0.81
C SER A 243 -26.55 -23.72 2.09
N LEU A 244 -26.95 -24.22 3.26
CA LEU A 244 -26.35 -23.83 4.54
C LEU A 244 -24.91 -24.31 4.66
N VAL A 245 -24.65 -25.58 4.35
CA VAL A 245 -23.30 -26.16 4.42
C VAL A 245 -22.37 -25.49 3.41
N ALA A 246 -22.85 -25.27 2.18
CA ALA A 246 -22.10 -24.52 1.18
C ALA A 246 -21.74 -23.11 1.67
N ARG A 247 -22.70 -22.41 2.27
CA ARG A 247 -22.50 -21.06 2.82
C ARG A 247 -21.49 -21.01 3.95
N VAL A 248 -21.52 -21.98 4.85
CA VAL A 248 -20.54 -22.05 5.96
C VAL A 248 -19.15 -22.26 5.40
N ILE A 249 -18.97 -23.21 4.49
CA ILE A 249 -17.65 -23.54 3.93
C ILE A 249 -17.10 -22.38 3.08
N SER A 250 -17.93 -21.77 2.22
CA SER A 250 -17.53 -20.63 1.39
C SER A 250 -17.14 -19.41 2.22
N THR A 251 -17.85 -19.14 3.32
CA THR A 251 -17.56 -18.02 4.24
C THR A 251 -16.25 -18.25 5.01
N VAL A 252 -16.00 -19.48 5.45
CA VAL A 252 -14.75 -19.86 6.15
C VAL A 252 -13.55 -19.71 5.21
N GLU A 253 -13.67 -20.18 3.97
CA GLU A 253 -12.63 -20.00 2.95
C GLU A 253 -12.36 -18.52 2.69
N ASN A 254 -13.42 -17.71 2.50
CA ASN A 254 -13.29 -16.27 2.27
C ASN A 254 -12.55 -15.56 3.41
N TYR A 255 -12.86 -15.92 4.67
CA TYR A 255 -12.15 -15.40 5.85
C TYR A 255 -10.66 -15.75 5.80
N ILE A 256 -10.32 -17.02 5.55
CA ILE A 256 -8.92 -17.48 5.50
C ILE A 256 -8.14 -16.77 4.40
N TYR A 257 -8.73 -16.65 3.21
CA TYR A 257 -8.11 -15.98 2.07
C TYR A 257 -7.90 -14.49 2.35
N ASN A 258 -8.95 -13.78 2.80
CA ASN A 258 -8.85 -12.36 3.12
C ASN A 258 -7.78 -12.09 4.17
N LYS A 259 -7.77 -12.89 5.23
CA LYS A 259 -6.77 -12.77 6.29
C LYS A 259 -5.34 -12.95 5.79
N LYS A 260 -5.06 -14.06 5.10
CA LYS A 260 -3.68 -14.43 4.72
C LYS A 260 -3.15 -13.66 3.51
N ILE A 261 -3.99 -13.46 2.50
CA ILE A 261 -3.56 -12.96 1.18
C ILE A 261 -3.85 -11.47 1.02
N VAL A 262 -5.04 -11.02 1.45
CA VAL A 262 -5.44 -9.61 1.26
C VAL A 262 -4.82 -8.72 2.32
N PHE A 263 -4.96 -9.09 3.60
CA PHE A 263 -4.53 -8.28 4.74
C PHE A 263 -3.20 -8.73 5.37
N LYS A 264 -2.70 -9.92 4.99
CA LYS A 264 -1.41 -10.48 5.45
C LYS A 264 -1.26 -10.51 6.98
N GLU A 265 -2.36 -10.65 7.71
CA GLU A 265 -2.33 -10.79 9.17
C GLU A 265 -1.85 -12.19 9.56
N ARG A 266 -0.88 -12.24 10.49
CA ARG A 266 -0.23 -13.50 10.90
C ARG A 266 -0.78 -14.10 12.18
N THR A 267 -1.51 -13.34 12.99
CA THR A 267 -1.99 -13.78 14.31
C THR A 267 -3.43 -14.31 14.24
N GLU A 268 -3.67 -15.50 14.80
CA GLU A 268 -5.01 -16.06 14.96
C GLU A 268 -5.65 -15.60 16.27
N THR A 269 -6.45 -14.55 16.20
CA THR A 269 -7.33 -14.18 17.30
C THR A 269 -8.76 -14.60 16.98
N LYS A 270 -9.42 -15.33 17.90
CA LYS A 270 -10.84 -15.68 17.82
C LYS A 270 -11.72 -14.46 17.52
N GLN A 271 -11.29 -13.29 17.96
CA GLN A 271 -11.96 -12.02 17.78
C GLN A 271 -12.08 -11.59 16.31
N THR A 272 -11.03 -11.78 15.48
CA THR A 272 -11.11 -11.47 14.04
C THR A 272 -12.19 -12.30 13.35
N ALA A 273 -12.31 -13.58 13.70
CA ALA A 273 -13.36 -14.46 13.16
C ALA A 273 -14.76 -14.03 13.61
N ILE A 274 -14.93 -13.62 14.88
CA ILE A 274 -16.21 -13.10 15.39
C ILE A 274 -16.60 -11.79 14.67
N ARG A 275 -15.65 -10.85 14.53
CA ARG A 275 -15.89 -9.58 13.81
C ARG A 275 -16.29 -9.85 12.35
N PHE A 276 -15.63 -10.80 11.69
CA PHE A 276 -15.96 -11.20 10.32
C PHE A 276 -17.36 -11.82 10.20
N LEU A 277 -17.75 -12.68 11.15
CA LEU A 277 -19.07 -13.30 11.17
C LEU A 277 -20.17 -12.26 11.40
N ILE A 278 -19.98 -11.33 12.35
CA ILE A 278 -20.90 -10.20 12.59
C ILE A 278 -21.07 -9.40 11.30
N LEU A 279 -19.97 -9.05 10.63
CA LEU A 279 -20.00 -8.29 9.39
C LEU A 279 -20.80 -9.02 8.29
N THR A 280 -20.59 -10.32 8.13
CA THR A 280 -21.28 -11.14 7.13
C THR A 280 -22.79 -11.18 7.36
N VAL A 281 -23.22 -11.33 8.62
CA VAL A 281 -24.64 -11.31 9.00
C VAL A 281 -25.24 -9.93 8.73
N VAL A 282 -24.56 -8.85 9.15
CA VAL A 282 -25.03 -7.47 8.94
C VAL A 282 -25.17 -7.16 7.45
N ILE A 283 -24.19 -7.52 6.62
CA ILE A 283 -24.25 -7.31 5.16
C ILE A 283 -25.44 -8.07 4.55
N THR A 284 -25.70 -9.30 4.99
CA THR A 284 -26.81 -10.10 4.49
C THR A 284 -28.16 -9.45 4.81
N ILE A 285 -28.31 -8.93 6.03
CA ILE A 285 -29.52 -8.19 6.45
C ILE A 285 -29.67 -6.91 5.64
N LEU A 286 -28.60 -6.09 5.55
CA LEU A 286 -28.62 -4.84 4.80
C LEU A 286 -28.91 -5.05 3.32
N SER A 287 -28.37 -6.11 2.71
CA SER A 287 -28.65 -6.48 1.32
C SER A 287 -30.13 -6.77 1.11
N THR A 288 -30.74 -7.53 2.04
CA THR A 288 -32.16 -7.88 1.97
C THR A 288 -33.05 -6.64 2.12
N LEU A 289 -32.72 -5.76 3.08
CA LEU A 289 -33.42 -4.50 3.28
C LEU A 289 -33.28 -3.56 2.07
N PHE A 290 -32.09 -3.47 1.48
CA PHE A 290 -31.85 -2.67 0.28
C PHE A 290 -32.75 -3.11 -0.87
N VAL A 291 -32.84 -4.41 -1.14
CA VAL A 291 -33.72 -4.95 -2.19
C VAL A 291 -35.18 -4.61 -1.91
N TYR A 292 -35.65 -4.84 -0.68
CA TYR A 292 -37.03 -4.59 -0.29
C TYR A 292 -37.42 -3.10 -0.43
N VAL A 293 -36.60 -2.18 0.07
CA VAL A 293 -36.89 -0.75 0.02
C VAL A 293 -36.88 -0.22 -1.41
N PHE A 294 -35.87 -0.58 -2.21
CA PHE A 294 -35.76 -0.07 -3.58
C PHE A 294 -36.79 -0.67 -4.54
N SER A 295 -37.23 -1.91 -4.31
CA SER A 295 -38.31 -2.53 -5.10
C SER A 295 -39.67 -1.95 -4.74
N THR A 296 -39.97 -1.78 -3.44
CA THR A 296 -41.26 -1.24 -2.98
C THR A 296 -41.45 0.23 -3.33
N LEU A 297 -40.38 1.03 -3.35
CA LEU A 297 -40.40 2.42 -3.79
C LEU A 297 -40.46 2.59 -5.32
N GLY A 298 -40.40 1.50 -6.10
CA GLY A 298 -40.42 1.54 -7.57
C GLY A 298 -39.17 2.15 -8.22
N ILE A 299 -38.09 2.36 -7.46
CA ILE A 299 -36.84 2.95 -7.96
C ILE A 299 -36.11 1.94 -8.86
N MET A 300 -36.13 0.66 -8.48
CA MET A 300 -35.45 -0.43 -9.20
C MET A 300 -36.27 -1.72 -9.15
N SER A 301 -36.17 -2.56 -10.18
CA SER A 301 -36.72 -3.92 -10.12
C SER A 301 -35.92 -4.79 -9.16
N GLU A 302 -36.53 -5.80 -8.54
CA GLU A 302 -35.87 -6.74 -7.62
C GLU A 302 -34.62 -7.40 -8.26
N LYS A 303 -34.72 -7.71 -9.56
CA LYS A 303 -33.65 -8.32 -10.36
C LYS A 303 -32.43 -7.40 -10.51
N LEU A 304 -32.62 -6.07 -10.48
CA LEU A 304 -31.53 -5.08 -10.55
C LEU A 304 -31.09 -4.62 -9.16
N ALA A 305 -32.02 -4.47 -8.22
CA ALA A 305 -31.73 -4.00 -6.86
C ALA A 305 -30.79 -4.96 -6.12
N LYS A 306 -30.95 -6.28 -6.31
CA LYS A 306 -30.12 -7.30 -5.68
C LYS A 306 -28.63 -7.22 -6.05
N PRO A 307 -28.24 -7.32 -7.34
CA PRO A 307 -26.82 -7.24 -7.71
C PRO A 307 -26.20 -5.87 -7.39
N VAL A 308 -26.96 -4.78 -7.49
CA VAL A 308 -26.45 -3.43 -7.15
C VAL A 308 -26.23 -3.29 -5.65
N GLY A 309 -27.20 -3.70 -4.82
CA GLY A 309 -27.06 -3.68 -3.37
C GLY A 309 -25.90 -4.55 -2.88
N ASP A 310 -25.77 -5.75 -3.44
CA ASP A 310 -24.67 -6.66 -3.12
C ASP A 310 -23.31 -6.09 -3.49
N LEU A 311 -23.17 -5.46 -4.68
CA LEU A 311 -21.92 -4.84 -5.10
C LEU A 311 -21.52 -3.67 -4.18
N LEU A 312 -22.48 -2.81 -3.82
CA LEU A 312 -22.22 -1.67 -2.93
C LEU A 312 -21.81 -2.13 -1.53
N LEU A 313 -22.55 -3.07 -0.95
CA LEU A 313 -22.23 -3.62 0.36
C LEU A 313 -20.92 -4.41 0.35
N PHE A 314 -20.60 -5.09 -0.75
CA PHE A 314 -19.33 -5.76 -0.94
C PHE A 314 -18.16 -4.75 -0.91
N LEU A 315 -18.25 -3.63 -1.63
CA LEU A 315 -17.24 -2.57 -1.58
C LEU A 315 -17.13 -1.92 -0.19
N LEU A 316 -18.25 -1.71 0.51
CA LEU A 316 -18.25 -1.23 1.89
C LEU A 316 -17.60 -2.24 2.85
N SER A 317 -17.85 -3.53 2.63
CA SER A 317 -17.30 -4.60 3.45
C SER A 317 -15.78 -4.64 3.43
N TYR A 318 -15.15 -4.30 2.29
CA TYR A 318 -13.70 -4.17 2.20
C TYR A 318 -13.14 -3.20 3.25
N ASN A 319 -13.77 -2.03 3.38
CA ASN A 319 -13.31 -0.99 4.31
C ASN A 319 -13.49 -1.40 5.76
N VAL A 320 -14.63 -2.02 6.08
CA VAL A 320 -14.91 -2.52 7.43
C VAL A 320 -13.96 -3.66 7.77
N GLN A 321 -13.64 -4.53 6.80
CA GLN A 321 -12.66 -5.58 7.00
C GLN A 321 -11.26 -5.03 7.27
N MET A 322 -10.86 -4.02 6.50
CA MET A 322 -9.55 -3.37 6.65
C MET A 322 -9.40 -2.64 7.99
N LYS A 323 -10.42 -1.89 8.43
CA LYS A 323 -10.33 -1.02 9.61
C LYS A 323 -10.77 -1.66 10.93
N TRP A 324 -11.61 -2.70 10.89
CA TRP A 324 -12.21 -3.27 12.10
C TRP A 324 -12.00 -4.77 12.21
N VAL A 325 -12.22 -5.54 11.15
CA VAL A 325 -12.12 -7.01 11.25
C VAL A 325 -10.68 -7.46 11.43
N PHE A 326 -9.78 -6.93 10.60
CA PHE A 326 -8.35 -7.28 10.55
C PHE A 326 -7.48 -6.11 11.03
N SER A 327 -7.99 -5.32 11.98
CA SER A 327 -7.17 -4.32 12.66
C SER A 327 -6.31 -5.02 13.71
N LYS A 328 -5.01 -4.69 13.73
CA LYS A 328 -4.13 -5.15 14.82
C LYS A 328 -4.59 -4.51 16.13
N GLU A 329 -4.72 -5.34 17.17
CA GLU A 329 -4.84 -4.84 18.55
C GLU A 329 -3.53 -4.27 19.06
#